data_AF-A0A8J7LKU4-F1
#
_entry.id   AF-A0A8J7LKU4-F1
#
_cell.length_a   1.000
_cell.length_b   1.000
_cell.length_c   1.000
_cell.angle_alpha   90.00
_cell.angle_beta   90.00
_cell.angle_gamma   90.00
#
_symmetry.space_group_name_H-M   'P 1'
#
loop_
_entity.id
_entity.type
_entity.pdbx_description
1 polymer ?
#
loop_
_entity_poly.entity_id
_entity_poly.type
_entity_poly.pdbx_seq_one_letter_code
_entity_poly.pdbx_strand_id
1 'polypeptide(L)'
;MDYRNTARSLCNSAKCLISSEEDDNLLFAALKLRMALESITYDRSKKYSDELGPEVMKTWQPKKLMERMLEVNPHVDQDTTLSCGEEPYPGGTPEVMRMLGTDRVLNLKTLKKHYDALGSYLHTPTIHQLEAGKEHDYKKLRKRCNEIVSALEDALSSPVWNARFSLQGNYECAECGNKIKRSLPTEMQKRIVYCWNCSASYTMARVDAKKVTFEPRQHQIECPIEDCDEISLIWEKDLKLNEHWQCNGCHSELTIALGVSTAKTSETPK
;
A
#
# COMPACT_ATOMS: atom_id res chain seq x y z
N MET A 1 4.55 -21.82 8.12
CA MET A 1 4.28 -21.12 9.40
C MET A 1 2.90 -20.47 9.37
N ASP A 2 2.10 -20.68 10.41
CA ASP A 2 0.79 -20.06 10.59
C ASP A 2 0.94 -18.76 11.37
N TYR A 3 0.91 -17.63 10.66
CA TYR A 3 1.19 -16.33 11.24
C TYR A 3 0.02 -15.80 12.08
N ARG A 4 -1.23 -16.09 11.68
CA ARG A 4 -2.41 -15.66 12.43
C ARG A 4 -2.49 -16.35 13.80
N ASN A 5 -2.24 -17.66 13.85
CA ASN A 5 -2.18 -18.39 15.12
C ASN A 5 -0.98 -17.96 15.98
N THR A 6 0.16 -17.66 15.35
CA THR A 6 1.33 -17.09 16.06
C THR A 6 0.97 -15.74 16.69
N ALA A 7 0.33 -14.84 15.94
CA ALA A 7 -0.14 -13.55 16.45
C ALA A 7 -1.09 -13.70 17.64
N ARG A 8 -2.03 -14.66 17.56
CA ARG A 8 -2.97 -14.97 18.64
C ARG A 8 -2.27 -15.46 19.90
N SER A 9 -1.33 -16.40 19.77
CA SER A 9 -0.53 -16.89 20.90
C SER A 9 0.26 -15.76 21.56
N LEU A 10 0.95 -14.93 20.78
CA LEU A 10 1.72 -13.80 21.27
C LEU A 10 0.85 -12.74 21.96
N CYS A 11 -0.32 -12.43 21.41
CA CYS A 11 -1.29 -11.51 22.00
C CYS A 11 -1.78 -12.04 23.36
N ASN A 12 -2.13 -13.33 23.44
CA ASN A 12 -2.55 -13.95 24.70
C ASN A 12 -1.43 -13.95 25.76
N SER A 13 -0.19 -14.28 25.38
CA SER A 13 0.95 -14.19 26.29
C SER A 13 1.19 -12.75 26.78
N ALA A 14 1.09 -11.77 25.89
CA ALA A 14 1.21 -10.36 26.26
C ALA A 14 0.14 -9.94 27.27
N LYS A 15 -1.11 -10.40 27.11
CA LYS A 15 -2.19 -10.15 28.08
C LYS A 15 -1.83 -10.67 29.48
N CYS A 16 -1.35 -11.91 29.57
CA CYS A 16 -0.92 -12.48 30.85
C CYS A 16 0.19 -11.64 31.52
N LEU A 17 1.17 -11.19 30.73
CA LEU A 17 2.27 -10.34 31.21
C LEU A 17 1.78 -8.95 31.67
N ILE A 18 0.86 -8.34 30.92
CA ILE A 18 0.25 -7.05 31.30
C ILE A 18 -0.56 -7.21 32.59
N SER A 19 -1.21 -8.35 32.83
CA SER A 19 -1.95 -8.58 34.07
C SER A 19 -1.05 -8.71 35.30
N SER A 20 0.24 -8.97 35.13
CA SER A 20 1.19 -8.87 36.24
C SER A 20 1.46 -7.40 36.58
N GLU A 21 1.53 -7.10 37.87
CA GLU A 21 1.81 -5.74 38.37
C GLU A 21 3.32 -5.39 38.32
N GLU A 22 4.15 -6.26 37.75
CA GLU A 22 5.60 -6.07 37.61
C GLU A 22 5.94 -5.30 36.32
N ASP A 23 6.73 -4.24 36.44
CA ASP A 23 7.08 -3.38 35.31
C ASP A 23 8.00 -4.06 34.29
N ASP A 24 8.88 -4.97 34.71
CA ASP A 24 9.74 -5.74 33.79
C ASP A 24 8.91 -6.61 32.83
N ASN A 25 7.77 -7.12 33.31
CA ASN A 25 6.84 -7.89 32.47
C ASN A 25 6.16 -7.01 31.41
N LEU A 26 6.08 -5.70 31.59
CA LEU A 26 5.57 -4.79 30.55
C LEU A 26 6.52 -4.70 29.35
N LEU A 27 7.84 -4.77 29.56
CA LEU A 27 8.81 -4.78 28.45
C LEU A 27 8.68 -6.08 27.64
N PHE A 28 8.53 -7.22 28.32
CA PHE A 28 8.26 -8.49 27.65
C PHE A 28 6.91 -8.48 26.92
N ALA A 29 5.86 -7.89 27.52
CA ALA A 29 4.58 -7.72 26.85
C ALA A 29 4.72 -6.86 25.58
N ALA A 30 5.44 -5.74 25.66
CA ALA A 30 5.70 -4.86 24.52
C ALA A 30 6.41 -5.60 23.37
N LEU A 31 7.42 -6.43 23.69
CA LEU A 31 8.11 -7.27 22.72
C LEU A 31 7.15 -8.27 22.06
N LYS A 32 6.34 -8.98 22.85
CA LYS A 32 5.35 -9.94 22.34
C LYS A 32 4.32 -9.27 21.43
N LEU A 33 3.83 -8.08 21.80
CA LEU A 33 2.89 -7.31 20.98
C LEU A 33 3.51 -6.84 19.67
N ARG A 34 4.78 -6.42 19.68
CA ARG A 34 5.50 -6.08 18.44
C ARG A 34 5.56 -7.27 17.48
N MET A 35 5.91 -8.45 17.98
CA MET A 35 5.93 -9.69 17.20
C MET A 35 4.52 -10.10 16.71
N ALA A 36 3.48 -9.82 17.50
CA ALA A 36 2.09 -10.09 17.11
C ALA A 36 1.63 -9.19 15.95
N LEU A 37 1.96 -7.89 16.01
CA LEU A 37 1.74 -6.92 14.93
C LEU A 37 2.47 -7.33 13.65
N GLU A 38 3.70 -7.81 13.76
CA GLU A 38 4.47 -8.36 12.64
C GLU A 38 3.79 -9.59 12.05
N SER A 39 3.46 -10.57 12.90
CA SER A 39 2.84 -11.82 12.49
C SER A 39 1.52 -11.58 11.74
N ILE A 40 0.60 -10.77 12.28
CA ILE A 40 -0.69 -10.52 11.60
C ILE A 40 -0.51 -9.77 10.28
N THR A 41 0.48 -8.87 10.18
CA THR A 41 0.79 -8.18 8.92
C THR A 41 1.36 -9.14 7.88
N TYR A 42 2.25 -10.05 8.29
CA TYR A 42 2.79 -11.08 7.42
C TYR A 42 1.72 -12.07 6.95
N ASP A 43 0.77 -12.43 7.81
CA ASP A 43 -0.38 -13.26 7.43
C ASP A 43 -1.14 -12.66 6.25
N ARG A 44 -1.45 -11.35 6.33
CA ARG A 44 -2.14 -10.63 5.24
C ARG A 44 -1.28 -10.55 3.98
N SER A 45 0.00 -10.26 4.13
CA SER A 45 0.93 -10.11 2.99
C SER A 45 1.08 -11.36 2.14
N LYS A 46 0.90 -12.57 2.71
CA LYS A 46 0.95 -13.83 1.96
C LYS A 46 -0.02 -13.83 0.78
N LYS A 47 -1.18 -13.19 0.92
CA LYS A 47 -2.17 -13.09 -0.16
C LYS A 47 -1.75 -12.17 -1.30
N TYR A 48 -0.74 -11.34 -1.10
CA TYR A 48 -0.21 -10.41 -2.08
C TYR A 48 1.20 -10.82 -2.54
N SER A 49 1.70 -12.00 -2.15
CA SER A 49 3.07 -12.44 -2.42
C SER A 49 3.45 -12.34 -3.90
N ASP A 50 2.58 -12.78 -4.81
CA ASP A 50 2.80 -12.69 -6.26
C ASP A 50 2.75 -11.25 -6.82
N GLU A 51 2.15 -10.31 -6.09
CA GLU A 51 1.84 -8.95 -6.55
C GLU A 51 2.80 -7.89 -6.03
N LEU A 52 3.40 -8.18 -4.87
CA LEU A 52 4.32 -7.29 -4.19
C LEU A 52 5.61 -7.10 -5.01
N GLY A 53 6.09 -8.12 -5.72
CA GLY A 53 7.33 -8.05 -6.51
C GLY A 53 8.54 -8.68 -5.80
N PRO A 54 9.71 -8.72 -6.46
CA PRO A 54 10.76 -9.71 -6.19
C PRO A 54 11.39 -9.56 -4.80
N GLU A 55 11.57 -10.70 -4.12
CA GLU A 55 12.52 -11.10 -3.05
C GLU A 55 12.94 -10.11 -1.95
N VAL A 56 13.24 -8.85 -2.28
CA VAL A 56 13.64 -7.77 -1.35
C VAL A 56 12.57 -7.50 -0.29
N MET A 57 11.31 -7.85 -0.57
CA MET A 57 10.18 -7.68 0.36
C MET A 57 10.08 -8.72 1.46
N LYS A 58 10.85 -9.80 1.38
CA LYS A 58 10.89 -10.83 2.43
C LYS A 58 11.47 -10.31 3.75
N THR A 59 12.10 -9.14 3.76
CA THR A 59 12.75 -8.54 4.93
C THR A 59 12.03 -7.30 5.46
N TRP A 60 10.87 -6.95 4.91
CA TRP A 60 10.25 -5.65 5.20
C TRP A 60 9.48 -5.63 6.52
N GLN A 61 9.69 -4.54 7.27
CA GLN A 61 8.92 -4.25 8.47
C GLN A 61 7.44 -3.98 8.16
N PRO A 62 6.52 -4.21 9.11
CA PRO A 62 5.07 -4.16 8.90
C PRO A 62 4.55 -2.90 8.22
N LYS A 63 5.07 -1.73 8.60
CA LYS A 63 4.67 -0.43 8.03
C LYS A 63 4.94 -0.36 6.53
N LYS A 64 6.18 -0.65 6.12
CA LYS A 64 6.59 -0.63 4.70
C LYS A 64 5.81 -1.68 3.90
N LEU A 65 5.61 -2.85 4.49
CA LEU A 65 4.86 -3.93 3.86
C LEU A 65 3.38 -3.55 3.64
N MET A 66 2.74 -2.89 4.61
CA MET A 66 1.38 -2.40 4.47
C MET A 66 1.26 -1.26 3.45
N GLU A 67 2.17 -0.28 3.46
CA GLU A 67 2.22 0.78 2.43
C GLU A 67 2.32 0.20 1.03
N ARG A 68 3.11 -0.85 0.88
CA ARG A 68 3.27 -1.54 -0.38
C ARG A 68 2.06 -2.36 -0.82
N MET A 69 1.39 -3.01 0.12
CA MET A 69 0.11 -3.66 -0.14
C MET A 69 -0.98 -2.64 -0.51
N LEU A 70 -0.88 -1.37 -0.11
CA LEU A 70 -1.80 -0.30 -0.53
C LEU A 70 -1.55 0.14 -1.97
N GLU A 71 -0.30 0.14 -2.42
CA GLU A 71 0.06 0.45 -3.81
C GLU A 71 -0.52 -0.59 -4.80
N VAL A 72 -0.17 -1.87 -4.62
CA VAL A 72 -1.16 -2.94 -4.37
C VAL A 72 -2.64 -2.74 -4.72
N ASN A 73 -3.39 -2.79 -3.63
CA ASN A 73 -4.82 -2.66 -3.51
C ASN A 73 -5.10 -1.52 -2.51
N PRO A 74 -5.73 -0.42 -2.94
CA PRO A 74 -5.99 0.74 -2.08
C PRO A 74 -6.84 0.43 -0.85
N HIS A 75 -7.54 -0.71 -0.84
CA HIS A 75 -8.42 -1.15 0.24
C HIS A 75 -7.82 -2.25 1.11
N VAL A 76 -6.53 -2.55 0.99
CA VAL A 76 -5.94 -3.61 1.80
C VAL A 76 -6.03 -3.32 3.31
N ASP A 77 -6.05 -2.06 3.72
CA ASP A 77 -6.07 -1.66 5.13
C ASP A 77 -7.48 -1.34 5.65
N GLN A 78 -8.52 -1.61 4.85
CA GLN A 78 -9.91 -1.37 5.18
C GLN A 78 -10.62 -2.66 5.58
N ASP A 79 -11.58 -2.53 6.50
CA ASP A 79 -12.45 -3.64 6.87
C ASP A 79 -13.32 -4.06 5.68
N THR A 80 -13.62 -5.35 5.57
CA THR A 80 -14.53 -5.81 4.52
C THR A 80 -15.54 -6.82 5.05
N THR A 81 -16.81 -6.62 4.69
CA THR A 81 -17.90 -7.53 5.05
C THR A 81 -18.24 -8.45 3.89
N LEU A 82 -18.31 -9.75 4.19
CA LEU A 82 -18.78 -10.77 3.26
C LEU A 82 -20.23 -11.10 3.58
N SER A 83 -21.08 -11.06 2.54
CA SER A 83 -22.48 -11.48 2.61
C SER A 83 -22.82 -12.31 1.37
N CYS A 84 -23.71 -13.29 1.51
CA CYS A 84 -24.21 -14.12 0.42
C CYS A 84 -25.74 -14.20 0.46
N GLY A 85 -26.37 -14.26 -0.71
CA GLY A 85 -27.80 -14.50 -0.83
C GLY A 85 -28.06 -15.64 -1.81
N GLU A 86 -29.19 -16.32 -1.65
CA GLU A 86 -29.63 -17.36 -2.59
C GLU A 86 -30.28 -16.69 -3.80
N GLU A 87 -29.83 -17.05 -5.01
CA GLU A 87 -30.44 -16.55 -6.24
C GLU A 87 -31.81 -17.21 -6.43
N PRO A 88 -32.90 -16.45 -6.67
CA PRO A 88 -34.23 -17.04 -6.89
C PRO A 88 -34.31 -17.86 -8.19
N TYR A 89 -33.41 -17.60 -9.14
CA TYR A 89 -33.19 -18.32 -10.40
C TYR A 89 -31.77 -18.00 -10.90
N PRO A 90 -31.16 -18.80 -11.80
CA PRO A 90 -29.80 -18.56 -12.27
C PRO A 90 -29.58 -17.13 -12.81
N GLY A 91 -28.69 -16.37 -12.16
CA GLY A 91 -28.39 -14.97 -12.50
C GLY A 91 -29.37 -13.93 -11.93
N GLY A 92 -30.36 -14.36 -11.14
CA GLY A 92 -31.28 -13.49 -10.42
C GLY A 92 -30.64 -12.87 -9.18
N THR A 93 -30.99 -11.62 -8.89
CA THR A 93 -30.50 -10.93 -7.69
C THR A 93 -31.19 -11.50 -6.43
N PRO A 94 -30.43 -11.91 -5.40
CA PRO A 94 -31.02 -12.36 -4.14
C PRO A 94 -31.83 -11.26 -3.45
N GLU A 95 -33.01 -11.59 -2.92
CA GLU A 95 -33.84 -10.65 -2.15
C GLU A 95 -33.27 -10.40 -0.73
N VAL A 96 -32.61 -11.41 -0.16
CA VAL A 96 -32.05 -11.36 1.19
C VAL A 96 -30.56 -11.71 1.14
N MET A 97 -29.73 -10.79 1.63
CA MET A 97 -28.31 -10.99 1.81
C MET A 97 -28.01 -11.41 3.25
N ARG A 98 -27.50 -12.63 3.44
CA ARG A 98 -27.03 -13.14 4.73
C ARG A 98 -25.57 -12.73 4.96
N MET A 99 -25.32 -11.97 6.03
CA MET A 99 -23.96 -11.61 6.43
C MET A 99 -23.22 -12.85 6.98
N LEU A 100 -22.04 -13.12 6.42
CA LEU A 100 -21.14 -14.20 6.85
C LEU A 100 -20.08 -13.71 7.85
N GLY A 101 -19.71 -12.43 7.76
CA GLY A 101 -18.83 -11.79 8.73
C GLY A 101 -18.05 -10.62 8.16
N THR A 102 -17.24 -9.99 9.02
CA THR A 102 -16.37 -8.86 8.66
C THR A 102 -14.91 -9.25 8.91
N ASP A 103 -14.05 -9.03 7.91
CA ASP A 103 -12.59 -9.06 8.02
C ASP A 103 -12.17 -7.73 8.63
N ARG A 104 -11.95 -7.70 9.94
CA ARG A 104 -11.39 -6.52 10.64
C ARG A 104 -9.90 -6.47 10.41
N VAL A 105 -9.41 -5.33 9.93
CA VAL A 105 -8.04 -5.19 9.50
C VAL A 105 -7.24 -4.33 10.47
N LEU A 106 -6.05 -4.82 10.82
CA LEU A 106 -5.05 -3.99 11.47
C LEU A 106 -4.50 -2.97 10.46
N ASN A 107 -5.14 -1.80 10.41
CA ASN A 107 -4.86 -0.79 9.40
C ASN A 107 -3.50 -0.08 9.55
N LEU A 108 -3.08 0.63 8.50
CA LEU A 108 -1.79 1.32 8.47
C LEU A 108 -1.67 2.40 9.57
N LYS A 109 -2.78 3.07 9.91
CA LYS A 109 -2.81 4.10 10.96
C LYS A 109 -2.48 3.50 12.32
N THR A 110 -3.06 2.35 12.66
CA THR A 110 -2.78 1.62 13.91
C THR A 110 -1.33 1.15 13.92
N LEU A 111 -0.83 0.59 12.81
CA LEU A 111 0.59 0.20 12.70
C LEU A 111 1.53 1.39 12.94
N LYS A 112 1.32 2.54 12.26
CA LYS A 112 2.13 3.76 12.43
C LYS A 112 2.08 4.29 13.87
N LYS A 113 0.91 4.25 14.51
CA LYS A 113 0.72 4.75 15.88
C LYS A 113 1.47 3.90 16.91
N HIS A 114 1.46 2.58 16.73
CA HIS A 114 1.86 1.65 17.79
C HIS A 114 3.22 0.98 17.56
N TYR A 115 3.58 0.61 16.33
CA TYR A 115 4.77 -0.19 16.04
C TYR A 115 6.08 0.52 16.44
N ASP A 116 6.30 1.74 15.91
CA ASP A 116 7.51 2.52 16.19
C ASP A 116 7.60 2.91 17.68
N ALA A 117 6.44 3.20 18.28
CA ALA A 117 6.35 3.60 19.67
C ALA A 117 6.58 2.46 20.66
N LEU A 118 6.35 1.19 20.30
CA LEU A 118 6.80 0.08 21.14
C LEU A 118 8.33 -0.05 21.09
N GLY A 119 8.94 0.23 19.94
CA GLY A 119 10.39 0.16 19.76
C GLY A 119 11.15 1.03 20.75
N SER A 120 10.68 2.23 21.03
CA SER A 120 11.37 3.14 21.96
C SER A 120 11.50 2.58 23.38
N TYR A 121 10.57 1.73 23.83
CA TYR A 121 10.63 1.11 25.17
C TYR A 121 11.54 -0.12 25.21
N LEU A 122 11.86 -0.72 24.07
CA LEU A 122 12.73 -1.89 23.97
C LEU A 122 14.22 -1.52 23.89
N HIS A 123 14.53 -0.22 23.92
CA HIS A 123 15.90 0.29 23.98
C HIS A 123 16.19 0.84 25.38
N THR A 124 17.45 0.70 25.80
CA THR A 124 17.97 1.43 26.97
C THR A 124 17.87 2.94 26.69
N PRO A 125 17.48 3.77 27.68
CA PRO A 125 17.45 5.22 27.53
C PRO A 125 18.80 5.77 27.05
N THR A 126 18.77 6.82 26.22
CA THR A 126 20.00 7.47 25.74
C THR A 126 20.67 8.28 26.84
N ILE A 127 21.96 8.57 26.70
CA ILE A 127 22.72 9.42 27.66
C ILE A 127 21.99 10.74 27.91
N HIS A 128 21.54 11.42 26.85
CA HIS A 128 20.76 12.66 26.94
C HIS A 128 19.43 12.48 27.72
N GLN A 129 18.75 11.33 27.60
CA GLN A 129 17.52 11.07 28.36
C GLN A 129 17.82 10.85 29.84
N LEU A 130 18.90 10.14 30.16
CA LEU A 130 19.37 9.92 31.53
C LEU A 130 19.79 11.24 32.18
N GLU A 131 20.54 12.09 31.47
CA GLU A 131 20.92 13.44 31.92
C GLU A 131 19.69 14.34 32.16
N ALA A 132 18.62 14.15 31.37
CA ALA A 132 17.34 14.84 31.56
C ALA A 132 16.43 14.19 32.62
N GLY A 133 16.89 13.15 33.34
CA GLY A 133 16.12 12.43 34.36
C GLY A 133 14.88 11.71 33.81
N LYS A 134 14.86 11.39 32.51
CA LYS A 134 13.71 10.75 31.85
C LYS A 134 13.86 9.24 31.86
N GLU A 135 13.09 8.59 32.73
CA GLU A 135 12.89 7.14 32.73
C GLU A 135 11.71 6.72 31.83
N HIS A 136 11.57 5.40 31.63
CA HIS A 136 10.44 4.84 30.89
C HIS A 136 9.13 5.07 31.66
N ASP A 137 8.16 5.70 30.99
CA ASP A 137 6.80 5.86 31.52
C ASP A 137 6.02 4.55 31.35
N TYR A 138 6.11 3.68 32.36
CA TYR A 138 5.43 2.38 32.40
C TYR A 138 3.90 2.49 32.41
N LYS A 139 3.32 3.58 32.97
CA LYS A 139 1.87 3.81 32.93
C LYS A 139 1.41 4.04 31.50
N LYS A 140 2.15 4.85 30.74
CA LYS A 140 1.89 5.10 29.32
C LYS A 140 2.15 3.86 28.47
N LEU A 141 3.18 3.07 28.79
CA LEU A 141 3.44 1.79 28.13
C LEU A 141 2.27 0.82 28.33
N ARG A 142 1.82 0.62 29.57
CA ARG A 142 0.69 -0.26 29.91
C ARG A 142 -0.59 0.13 29.17
N LYS A 143 -0.93 1.43 29.17
CA LYS A 143 -2.08 1.95 28.40
C LYS A 143 -1.96 1.60 26.91
N ARG A 144 -0.78 1.82 26.33
CA ARG A 144 -0.51 1.52 24.92
C ARG A 144 -0.61 0.02 24.62
N CYS A 145 -0.06 -0.83 25.49
CA CYS A 145 -0.16 -2.28 25.36
C CYS A 145 -1.63 -2.73 25.32
N ASN A 146 -2.47 -2.19 26.20
CA ASN A 146 -3.91 -2.47 26.18
C ASN A 146 -4.60 -1.99 24.89
N GLU A 147 -4.26 -0.82 24.36
CA GLU A 147 -4.78 -0.34 23.07
C GLU A 147 -4.41 -1.29 21.92
N ILE A 148 -3.18 -1.82 21.92
CA ILE A 148 -2.71 -2.76 20.90
C ILE A 148 -3.40 -4.12 21.04
N VAL A 149 -3.55 -4.62 22.27
CA VAL A 149 -4.29 -5.87 22.53
C VAL A 149 -5.70 -5.77 21.96
N SER A 150 -6.42 -4.68 22.26
CA SER A 150 -7.78 -4.49 21.76
C SER A 150 -7.83 -4.47 20.23
N ALA A 151 -6.88 -3.79 19.55
CA ALA A 151 -6.83 -3.76 18.09
C ALA A 151 -6.48 -5.14 17.47
N LEU A 152 -5.57 -5.89 18.11
CA LEU A 152 -5.22 -7.24 17.67
C LEU A 152 -6.38 -8.21 17.89
N GLU A 153 -7.09 -8.13 19.02
CA GLU A 153 -8.22 -8.98 19.32
C GLU A 153 -9.34 -8.78 18.31
N ASP A 154 -9.72 -7.54 18.00
CA ASP A 154 -10.74 -7.23 16.99
C ASP A 154 -10.39 -7.84 15.61
N ALA A 155 -9.12 -7.68 15.19
CA ALA A 155 -8.63 -8.27 13.95
C ALA A 155 -8.57 -9.82 13.99
N LEU A 156 -8.19 -10.42 15.13
CA LEU A 156 -7.99 -11.87 15.28
C LEU A 156 -9.28 -12.65 15.57
N SER A 157 -10.32 -11.99 16.10
CA SER A 157 -11.65 -12.57 16.33
C SER A 157 -12.52 -12.57 15.07
N SER A 158 -12.08 -11.91 14.00
CA SER A 158 -12.82 -11.86 12.74
C SER A 158 -13.08 -13.27 12.19
N PRO A 159 -14.36 -13.65 11.93
CA PRO A 159 -14.73 -14.98 11.45
C PRO A 159 -14.38 -15.20 9.97
N VAL A 160 -14.23 -14.10 9.22
CA VAL A 160 -13.65 -14.07 7.88
C VAL A 160 -12.37 -13.24 7.96
N TRP A 161 -11.34 -13.60 7.21
CA TRP A 161 -10.08 -12.85 7.22
C TRP A 161 -9.38 -12.95 5.87
N ASN A 162 -8.56 -11.94 5.58
CA ASN A 162 -7.83 -11.81 4.32
C ASN A 162 -8.77 -11.86 3.10
N ALA A 163 -9.97 -11.28 3.24
CA ALA A 163 -10.95 -11.24 2.18
C ALA A 163 -10.53 -10.18 1.13
N ARG A 164 -10.64 -10.51 -0.16
CA ARG A 164 -10.20 -9.66 -1.26
C ARG A 164 -11.34 -9.45 -2.25
N PHE A 165 -11.86 -8.24 -2.31
CA PHE A 165 -12.91 -7.85 -3.24
C PHE A 165 -12.38 -6.69 -4.09
N SER A 166 -11.82 -7.02 -5.25
CA SER A 166 -11.29 -6.01 -6.17
C SER A 166 -11.17 -6.62 -7.55
N LEU A 167 -11.38 -5.80 -8.57
CA LEU A 167 -11.07 -6.18 -9.93
C LEU A 167 -9.55 -6.15 -10.12
N GLN A 168 -8.97 -7.24 -10.62
CA GLN A 168 -7.53 -7.36 -10.80
C GLN A 168 -7.16 -7.25 -12.29
N GLY A 169 -6.03 -6.61 -12.56
CA GLY A 169 -5.44 -6.54 -13.88
C GLY A 169 -3.97 -6.89 -13.84
N ASN A 170 -3.48 -7.48 -14.94
CA ASN A 170 -2.07 -7.79 -15.15
C ASN A 170 -1.62 -7.10 -16.43
N TYR A 171 -0.40 -6.57 -16.43
CA TYR A 171 0.24 -6.04 -17.63
C TYR A 171 1.75 -6.23 -17.58
N GLU A 172 2.39 -6.13 -18.74
CA GLU A 172 3.84 -6.08 -18.87
C GLU A 172 4.28 -4.64 -19.03
N CYS A 173 5.24 -4.19 -18.23
CA CYS A 173 5.74 -2.83 -18.29
C CYS A 173 6.43 -2.56 -19.64
N ALA A 174 5.84 -1.69 -20.46
CA ALA A 174 6.40 -1.25 -21.73
C ALA A 174 7.83 -0.67 -21.65
N GLU A 175 8.29 -0.16 -20.50
CA GLU A 175 9.66 0.35 -20.34
C GLU A 175 10.68 -0.75 -20.03
N CYS A 176 10.36 -1.70 -19.13
CA CYS A 176 11.35 -2.65 -18.60
C CYS A 176 10.96 -4.14 -18.70
N GLY A 177 9.81 -4.46 -19.30
CA GLY A 177 9.32 -5.83 -19.47
C GLY A 177 8.82 -6.52 -18.19
N ASN A 178 8.83 -5.83 -17.03
CA ASN A 178 8.43 -6.46 -15.78
C ASN A 178 6.91 -6.71 -15.73
N LYS A 179 6.51 -7.90 -15.25
CA LYS A 179 5.10 -8.26 -15.08
C LYS A 179 4.55 -7.64 -13.80
N ILE A 180 3.43 -6.94 -13.92
CA ILE A 180 2.83 -6.18 -12.84
C ILE A 180 1.37 -6.56 -12.70
N LYS A 181 0.96 -6.82 -11.45
CA LYS A 181 -0.42 -7.11 -11.07
C LYS A 181 -0.94 -6.05 -10.11
N ARG A 182 -2.10 -5.48 -10.40
CA ARG A 182 -2.73 -4.41 -9.60
C ARG A 182 -4.23 -4.63 -9.45
N SER A 183 -4.76 -4.10 -8.34
CA SER A 183 -6.19 -4.08 -8.06
C SER A 183 -6.78 -2.69 -8.33
N LEU A 184 -7.95 -2.67 -8.95
CA LEU A 184 -8.86 -1.54 -9.02
C LEU A 184 -10.08 -1.86 -8.13
N PRO A 185 -10.25 -1.14 -7.02
CA PRO A 185 -11.45 -1.24 -6.19
C PRO A 185 -12.76 -1.03 -6.96
N THR A 186 -13.85 -1.62 -6.48
CA THR A 186 -15.14 -1.65 -7.18
C THR A 186 -15.75 -0.26 -7.37
N GLU A 187 -15.51 0.66 -6.45
CA GLU A 187 -16.00 2.05 -6.49
C GLU A 187 -15.09 3.01 -7.29
N MET A 188 -13.88 2.59 -7.65
CA MET A 188 -12.96 3.39 -8.48
C MET A 188 -13.16 3.09 -9.97
N GLN A 189 -13.26 4.15 -10.79
CA GLN A 189 -13.26 4.02 -12.25
C GLN A 189 -11.85 4.00 -12.85
N LYS A 190 -10.92 4.76 -12.27
CA LYS A 190 -9.52 4.82 -12.70
C LYS A 190 -8.58 5.16 -11.54
N ARG A 191 -7.32 4.75 -11.65
CA ARG A 191 -6.22 5.14 -10.76
C ARG A 191 -4.89 5.13 -11.48
N ILE A 192 -3.89 5.82 -10.91
CA ILE A 192 -2.50 5.74 -11.39
C ILE A 192 -1.80 4.59 -10.66
N VAL A 193 -1.04 3.81 -11.40
CA VAL A 193 -0.18 2.74 -10.87
C VAL A 193 1.23 2.88 -11.42
N TYR A 194 2.21 2.37 -10.68
CA TYR A 194 3.61 2.47 -11.04
C TYR A 194 4.26 1.10 -11.19
N CYS A 195 5.22 1.01 -12.10
CA CYS A 195 6.13 -0.12 -12.20
C CYS A 195 7.05 -0.18 -10.98
N TRP A 196 7.28 -1.40 -10.48
CA TRP A 196 8.16 -1.65 -9.34
C TRP A 196 9.64 -1.45 -9.63
N ASN A 197 10.05 -1.61 -10.88
CA ASN A 197 11.44 -1.67 -11.26
C ASN A 197 11.95 -0.33 -11.81
N CYS A 198 11.24 0.25 -12.78
CA CYS A 198 11.63 1.49 -13.45
C CYS A 198 10.79 2.71 -13.06
N SER A 199 9.77 2.54 -12.22
CA SER A 199 8.84 3.61 -11.82
C SER A 199 7.99 4.22 -12.95
N ALA A 200 7.93 3.62 -14.15
CA ALA A 200 6.98 4.00 -15.20
C ALA A 200 5.54 4.08 -14.65
N SER A 201 4.81 5.14 -15.00
CA SER A 201 3.43 5.37 -14.58
C SER A 201 2.42 4.92 -15.65
N TYR A 202 1.30 4.35 -15.19
CA TYR A 202 0.20 3.88 -16.02
C TYR A 202 -1.13 4.36 -15.46
N THR A 203 -2.06 4.71 -16.34
CA THR A 203 -3.46 4.90 -15.98
C THR A 203 -4.17 3.55 -16.06
N MET A 204 -4.57 3.02 -14.91
CA MET A 204 -5.40 1.83 -14.82
C MET A 204 -6.88 2.25 -14.81
N ALA A 205 -7.68 1.79 -15.76
CA ALA A 205 -9.08 2.17 -15.90
C ALA A 205 -10.00 0.95 -16.05
N ARG A 206 -11.24 1.05 -15.55
CA ARG A 206 -12.26 0.03 -15.75
C ARG A 206 -12.82 0.12 -17.18
N VAL A 207 -12.88 -1.02 -17.85
CA VAL A 207 -13.58 -1.15 -19.15
C VAL A 207 -14.99 -1.70 -18.93
N ASP A 208 -15.12 -2.73 -18.10
CA ASP A 208 -16.40 -3.35 -17.75
C ASP A 208 -16.34 -3.93 -16.32
N ALA A 209 -17.38 -4.64 -15.88
CA ALA A 209 -17.44 -5.23 -14.54
C ALA A 209 -16.32 -6.24 -14.22
N LYS A 210 -15.63 -6.77 -15.23
CA LYS A 210 -14.64 -7.86 -15.14
C LYS A 210 -13.29 -7.52 -15.76
N LYS A 211 -13.12 -6.33 -16.37
CA LYS A 211 -11.89 -5.97 -17.10
C LYS A 211 -11.41 -4.56 -16.79
N VAL A 212 -10.08 -4.44 -16.80
CA VAL A 212 -9.34 -3.19 -16.65
C VAL A 212 -8.30 -3.08 -17.76
N THR A 213 -8.01 -1.86 -18.17
CA THR A 213 -6.92 -1.51 -19.09
C THR A 213 -5.80 -0.78 -18.36
N PHE A 214 -4.62 -0.79 -18.96
CA PHE A 214 -3.46 -0.05 -18.52
C PHE A 214 -2.93 0.77 -19.68
N GLU A 215 -2.97 2.09 -19.56
CA GLU A 215 -2.47 3.02 -20.56
C GLU A 215 -1.17 3.65 -20.06
N PRO A 216 -0.04 3.51 -20.78
CA PRO A 216 1.21 4.20 -20.45
C PRO A 216 0.99 5.71 -20.35
N ARG A 217 1.52 6.35 -19.30
CA ARG A 217 1.50 7.80 -19.16
C ARG A 217 2.75 8.39 -19.81
N GLN A 218 2.66 8.58 -21.12
CA GLN A 218 3.69 9.17 -21.96
C GLN A 218 3.17 10.43 -22.63
N HIS A 219 4.08 11.38 -22.88
CA HIS A 219 3.81 12.60 -23.62
C HIS A 219 4.46 12.50 -25.00
N GLN A 220 3.69 12.87 -26.01
CA GLN A 220 4.18 13.06 -27.37
C GLN A 220 4.84 14.42 -27.45
N ILE A 221 6.12 14.45 -27.81
CA ILE A 221 6.89 15.67 -28.04
C ILE A 221 7.36 15.65 -29.48
N GLU A 222 6.87 16.62 -30.26
CA GLU A 222 7.31 16.87 -31.63
C GLU A 222 8.74 17.42 -31.62
N CYS A 223 9.57 16.99 -32.57
CA CYS A 223 10.91 17.53 -32.72
C CYS A 223 10.84 19.04 -33.09
N PRO A 224 11.55 19.93 -32.38
CA PRO A 224 11.52 21.36 -32.68
C PRO A 224 12.41 21.77 -33.87
N ILE A 225 13.12 20.81 -34.49
CA ILE A 225 14.07 21.09 -35.57
C ILE A 225 13.31 21.15 -36.90
N GLU A 226 13.56 22.21 -37.68
CA GLU A 226 13.01 22.36 -39.02
C GLU A 226 13.35 21.12 -39.87
N ASP A 227 12.37 20.64 -40.64
CA ASP A 227 12.44 19.41 -41.46
C ASP A 227 12.51 18.07 -40.68
N CYS A 228 12.12 18.04 -39.40
CA CYS A 228 11.97 16.80 -38.62
C CYS A 228 10.57 16.63 -38.02
N ASP A 229 9.78 15.71 -38.58
CA ASP A 229 8.41 15.37 -38.10
C ASP A 229 8.38 14.23 -37.06
N GLU A 230 9.54 13.86 -36.49
CA GLU A 230 9.63 12.75 -35.54
C GLU A 230 8.95 13.09 -34.20
N ILE A 231 8.16 12.15 -33.67
CA ILE A 231 7.49 12.28 -32.37
C ILE A 231 8.18 11.39 -31.35
N SER A 232 8.71 12.02 -30.30
CA SER A 232 9.28 11.31 -29.16
C SER A 232 8.21 11.02 -28.10
N LEU A 233 8.14 9.77 -27.64
CA LEU A 233 7.28 9.37 -26.51
C LEU A 233 8.09 9.39 -25.22
N ILE A 234 7.91 10.45 -24.41
CA ILE A 234 8.63 10.62 -23.15
C ILE A 234 7.73 10.25 -21.98
N TRP A 235 8.24 9.43 -21.06
CA TRP A 235 7.50 9.08 -19.85
C TRP A 235 7.29 10.30 -18.96
N GLU A 236 6.13 10.38 -18.30
CA GLU A 236 5.83 11.47 -17.36
C GLU A 236 6.91 11.63 -16.26
N LYS A 237 7.52 10.53 -15.80
CA LYS A 237 8.60 10.56 -14.80
C LYS A 237 9.91 11.20 -15.29
N ASP A 238 10.09 11.25 -16.61
CA ASP A 238 11.29 11.76 -17.27
C ASP A 238 11.05 13.19 -17.82
N LEU A 239 9.84 13.74 -17.66
CA LEU A 239 9.55 15.14 -17.93
C LEU A 239 10.08 16.05 -16.83
N LYS A 240 11.41 16.13 -16.73
CA LYS A 240 12.13 16.99 -15.78
C LYS A 240 12.91 18.05 -16.53
N LEU A 241 13.07 19.21 -15.89
CA LEU A 241 13.90 20.27 -16.45
C LEU A 241 15.34 19.80 -16.61
N ASN A 242 15.93 20.14 -17.75
CA ASN A 242 17.26 19.73 -18.19
C ASN A 242 17.42 18.22 -18.42
N GLU A 243 16.32 17.46 -18.56
CA GLU A 243 16.43 16.09 -19.05
C GLU A 243 16.70 16.12 -20.56
N HIS A 244 17.55 15.20 -21.03
CA HIS A 244 18.00 15.14 -22.41
C HIS A 244 17.59 13.83 -23.06
N TRP A 245 17.28 13.86 -24.35
CA TRP A 245 17.09 12.66 -25.16
C TRP A 245 17.48 12.91 -26.61
N GLN A 246 17.80 11.85 -27.34
CA GLN A 246 18.09 11.94 -28.76
C GLN A 246 16.81 11.74 -29.57
N CYS A 247 16.59 12.62 -30.55
CA CYS A 247 15.53 12.43 -31.54
C CYS A 247 15.89 11.24 -32.45
N ASN A 248 14.95 10.32 -32.69
CA ASN A 248 15.19 9.15 -33.56
C ASN A 248 15.31 9.52 -35.05
N GLY A 249 14.73 10.65 -35.48
CA GLY A 249 14.74 11.10 -36.87
C GLY A 249 16.01 11.87 -37.24
N CYS A 250 16.27 13.00 -36.56
CA CYS A 250 17.40 13.88 -36.88
C CYS A 250 18.65 13.65 -36.01
N HIS A 251 18.61 12.70 -35.07
CA HIS A 251 19.70 12.37 -34.13
C HIS A 251 20.20 13.53 -33.25
N SER A 252 19.50 14.66 -33.24
CA SER A 252 19.86 15.80 -32.42
C SER A 252 19.50 15.55 -30.96
N GLU A 253 20.32 16.11 -30.07
CA GLU A 253 20.09 16.07 -28.63
C GLU A 253 19.07 17.15 -28.24
N LEU A 254 17.89 16.70 -27.82
CA LEU A 254 16.80 17.53 -27.34
C LEU A 254 16.88 17.65 -25.82
N THR A 255 16.48 18.81 -25.30
CA THR A 255 16.50 19.10 -23.87
C THR A 255 15.16 19.67 -23.44
N ILE A 256 14.64 19.21 -22.31
CA ILE A 256 13.44 19.80 -21.70
C ILE A 256 13.82 21.13 -21.02
N ALA A 257 13.30 22.23 -21.52
CA ALA A 257 13.49 23.57 -20.97
C ALA A 257 12.15 24.26 -20.68
N LEU A 258 12.17 25.29 -19.81
CA LEU A 258 11.00 26.16 -19.60
C LEU A 258 10.80 27.06 -20.81
N GLY A 259 9.60 27.01 -21.40
CA GLY A 259 9.18 27.91 -22.47
C GLY A 259 8.07 28.86 -22.01
N VAL A 260 8.05 30.06 -22.57
CA VAL A 260 6.94 31.02 -22.45
C VAL A 260 6.49 31.36 -23.88
N SER A 261 5.20 31.22 -24.16
CA SER A 261 4.62 31.54 -25.47
C SER A 261 3.49 32.56 -25.34
N THR A 262 3.29 33.39 -26.36
CA THR A 262 2.18 34.34 -26.43
C THR A 262 0.85 33.60 -26.51
N ALA A 263 -0.11 33.94 -25.66
CA ALA A 263 -1.49 33.45 -25.80
C ALA A 263 -2.09 34.08 -27.06
N LYS A 264 -2.38 33.28 -28.10
CA LYS A 264 -3.03 33.79 -29.32
C LYS A 264 -4.43 34.31 -28.97
N THR A 265 -4.63 35.62 -28.96
CA THR A 265 -5.97 36.23 -29.04
C THR A 265 -6.54 35.95 -30.41
N SER A 266 -7.65 35.22 -30.47
CA SER A 266 -8.41 34.99 -31.70
C SER A 266 -8.98 36.32 -32.20
N GLU A 267 -8.37 36.90 -33.24
CA GLU A 267 -9.01 37.97 -34.02
C GLU A 267 -10.01 37.33 -34.97
N THR A 268 -11.29 37.59 -34.75
CA THR A 268 -12.36 37.33 -35.72
C THR A 268 -12.18 38.25 -36.93
N PRO A 269 -12.22 37.74 -38.17
CA PRO A 269 -12.15 38.58 -39.35
C PRO A 269 -13.47 39.37 -39.50
N LYS A 270 -13.36 40.68 -39.74
CA LYS A 270 -14.46 41.54 -40.19
C LYS A 270 -14.79 41.29 -41.65
#